data_AF-A0A175JIT6-F1
#
_entry.id   AF-A0A175JIT6-F1
#
_cell.length_a   1.000
_cell.length_b   1.000
_cell.length_c   1.000
_cell.angle_alpha   90.00
_cell.angle_beta   90.00
_cell.angle_gamma   90.00
#
_symmetry.space_group_name_H-M   'P 1'
#
loop_
_entity.id
_entity.type
_entity.pdbx_description
1 polymer ?
#
loop_
_entity_poly.entity_id
_entity_poly.type
_entity_poly.pdbx_seq_one_letter_code
_entity_poly.pdbx_strand_id
1 'polypeptide(L)'
;MGKVFLERQTCVMNEKVGKNEVYVVVKQTNFMLCLTSVEPIENAEVTCELLYDIPELKPVPYVSQKPISYKVQQVSNEAINIECKLNVLSSKHEDMLFKIRANVYNNGVVVGEVISYPIRCTSKIDGTKKSRQIINKSLVHQQIEATKPKKNDLPIPNSATQRKVFELALLSSNTILLERLSSLTRREETKITTIEAGIQAICEKMAGIEYSTLQVHLMNVLGGLDIEQSNTLFEICSVIQSMFPQQYTFQPIITQNSQQLPQQYTPFGEFNGNYSGQPNVFGTL
;
A
#
# COMPACT_ATOMS: atom_id res chain seq x y z
N MET A 1 15.20 20.99 -0.11
CA MET A 1 14.39 19.86 -0.61
C MET A 1 13.67 19.25 0.58
N GLY A 2 12.37 18.98 0.46
CA GLY A 2 11.56 18.49 1.58
C GLY A 2 12.08 17.15 2.08
N LYS A 3 12.17 16.98 3.39
CA LYS A 3 12.64 15.73 4.02
C LYS A 3 11.55 14.65 4.07
N VAL A 4 10.30 15.04 3.84
CA VAL A 4 9.10 14.20 3.89
C VAL A 4 8.43 14.19 2.51
N PHE A 5 7.95 13.02 2.08
CA PHE A 5 7.35 12.78 0.79
C PHE A 5 6.01 12.06 0.92
N LEU A 6 5.13 12.24 -0.06
CA LEU A 6 3.92 11.44 -0.22
C LEU A 6 4.27 10.15 -0.97
N GLU A 7 4.31 9.03 -0.27
CA GLU A 7 4.53 7.72 -0.89
C GLU A 7 3.26 7.23 -1.60
N ARG A 8 2.11 7.34 -0.91
CA ARG A 8 0.86 6.77 -1.39
C ARG A 8 -0.33 7.59 -0.95
N GLN A 9 -1.32 7.70 -1.83
CA GLN A 9 -2.63 8.26 -1.54
C GLN A 9 -3.69 7.24 -1.94
N THR A 10 -4.54 6.84 -1.00
CA THR A 10 -5.65 5.93 -1.29
C THR A 10 -6.88 6.72 -1.74
N CYS A 11 -7.67 6.09 -2.59
CA CYS A 11 -8.90 6.65 -3.13
C CYS A 11 -9.83 5.52 -3.56
N VAL A 12 -11.08 5.86 -3.85
CA VAL A 12 -12.05 4.89 -4.36
C VAL A 12 -11.86 4.62 -5.85
N MET A 13 -11.44 5.64 -6.61
CA MET A 13 -11.22 5.54 -8.04
C MET A 13 -10.22 6.60 -8.51
N ASN A 14 -9.39 6.27 -9.50
CA ASN A 14 -8.61 7.26 -10.22
C ASN A 14 -9.33 7.66 -11.51
N GLU A 15 -9.43 8.95 -11.76
CA GLU A 15 -9.99 9.52 -12.98
C GLU A 15 -8.91 10.30 -13.72
N LYS A 16 -8.77 10.08 -15.03
CA LYS A 16 -7.90 10.90 -15.88
C LYS A 16 -8.68 12.11 -16.39
N VAL A 17 -8.27 13.30 -15.98
CA VAL A 17 -8.81 14.57 -16.46
C VAL A 17 -7.73 15.25 -17.30
N GLY A 18 -7.83 15.10 -18.62
CA GLY A 18 -6.78 15.54 -19.54
C GLY A 18 -5.50 14.72 -19.35
N LYS A 19 -4.40 15.39 -18.96
CA LYS A 19 -3.11 14.76 -18.65
C LYS A 19 -2.92 14.44 -17.16
N ASN A 20 -3.80 14.93 -16.29
CA ASN A 20 -3.64 14.81 -14.85
C ASN A 20 -4.49 13.66 -14.31
N GLU A 21 -3.92 12.92 -13.35
CA GLU A 21 -4.63 11.91 -12.58
C GLU A 21 -5.30 12.57 -11.37
N VAL A 22 -6.58 12.29 -11.18
CA VAL A 22 -7.42 12.85 -10.12
C VAL A 22 -7.94 11.71 -9.27
N TYR A 23 -7.72 11.81 -7.97
CA TYR A 23 -8.10 10.81 -6.98
C TYR A 23 -9.51 11.08 -6.48
N VAL A 24 -10.44 10.17 -6.74
CA VAL A 24 -11.83 10.31 -6.35
C VAL A 24 -12.02 9.72 -4.94
N VAL A 25 -12.44 10.57 -4.00
CA VAL A 25 -12.74 10.20 -2.61
C VAL A 25 -14.21 10.45 -2.32
N VAL A 26 -14.77 9.63 -1.44
CA VAL A 26 -16.18 9.76 -1.02
C VAL A 26 -16.25 10.60 0.24
N LYS A 27 -17.16 11.59 0.26
CA LYS A 27 -17.46 12.41 1.44
C LYS A 27 -17.75 11.51 2.63
N GLN A 28 -17.27 11.90 3.81
CA GLN A 28 -17.49 11.19 5.06
C GLN A 28 -16.88 9.78 5.13
N THR A 29 -16.13 9.35 4.11
CA THR A 29 -15.39 8.08 4.11
C THR A 29 -13.90 8.36 4.33
N ASN A 30 -13.26 7.46 5.08
CA ASN A 30 -11.83 7.55 5.36
C ASN A 30 -11.03 7.14 4.12
N PHE A 31 -9.93 7.86 3.89
CA PHE A 31 -8.89 7.53 2.92
C PHE A 31 -7.55 7.91 3.56
N MET A 32 -6.44 7.43 2.99
CA MET A 32 -5.14 7.53 3.64
C MET A 32 -4.12 8.27 2.78
N LEU A 33 -3.32 9.10 3.43
CA LEU A 33 -2.06 9.61 2.90
C LEU A 33 -0.92 8.91 3.67
N CYS A 34 -0.07 8.19 2.97
CA CYS A 34 1.13 7.55 3.51
C CYS A 34 2.31 8.49 3.24
N LEU A 35 2.89 9.02 4.32
CA LEU A 35 4.06 9.87 4.27
C LEU A 35 5.29 9.08 4.68
N THR A 36 6.39 9.30 3.97
CA THR A 36 7.71 8.75 4.30
C THR A 36 8.73 9.87 4.40
N SER A 37 9.75 9.70 5.22
CA SER A 37 10.79 10.70 5.46
C SER A 37 12.17 10.07 5.37
N VAL A 38 13.16 10.87 4.96
CA VAL A 38 14.58 10.46 4.96
C VAL A 38 15.15 10.46 6.38
N GLU A 39 14.64 11.34 7.23
CA GLU A 39 15.05 11.43 8.63
C GLU A 39 13.94 10.90 9.55
N PRO A 40 14.29 10.36 10.74
CA PRO A 40 13.29 9.95 11.71
C PRO A 40 12.34 11.09 12.09
N ILE A 41 11.04 10.83 11.93
CA ILE A 41 9.91 11.69 12.29
C ILE A 41 9.06 11.04 13.37
N GLU A 42 9.70 10.30 14.28
CA GLU A 42 9.03 9.67 15.41
C GLU A 42 8.37 10.75 16.30
N ASN A 43 7.12 10.52 16.68
CA ASN A 43 6.31 11.46 17.48
C ASN A 43 6.10 12.84 16.82
N ALA A 44 6.27 12.94 15.49
CA ALA A 44 6.00 14.19 14.80
C ALA A 44 4.51 14.56 14.85
N GLU A 45 4.24 15.83 15.11
CA GLU A 45 2.91 16.39 15.01
C GLU A 45 2.58 16.68 13.54
N VAL A 46 1.40 16.28 13.09
CA VAL A 46 0.96 16.53 11.71
C VAL A 46 -0.31 17.36 11.70
N THR A 47 -0.30 18.41 10.89
CA THR A 47 -1.49 19.23 10.62
C THR A 47 -1.90 19.11 9.16
N CYS A 48 -3.20 18.95 8.91
CA CYS A 48 -3.73 18.86 7.56
C CYS A 48 -4.71 19.99 7.26
N GLU A 49 -4.53 20.62 6.10
CA GLU A 49 -5.42 21.64 5.56
C GLU A 49 -5.95 21.25 4.18
N LEU A 50 -7.24 21.50 3.94
CA LEU A 50 -7.86 21.31 2.63
C LEU A 50 -7.75 22.61 1.82
N LEU A 51 -7.17 22.51 0.62
CA LEU A 51 -6.91 23.61 -0.29
C LEU A 51 -7.69 23.39 -1.60
N TYR A 52 -8.03 24.47 -2.29
CA TYR A 52 -8.48 24.38 -3.69
C TYR A 52 -7.28 24.05 -4.59
N ASP A 53 -7.49 23.18 -5.58
CA ASP A 53 -6.50 22.90 -6.63
C ASP A 53 -6.51 24.02 -7.69
N ILE A 54 -6.06 25.20 -7.26
CA ILE A 54 -5.83 26.39 -8.06
C ILE A 54 -4.38 26.84 -7.87
N PRO A 55 -3.79 27.64 -8.79
CA PRO A 55 -2.39 28.06 -8.67
C PRO A 55 -2.01 28.70 -7.33
N GLU A 56 -2.96 29.39 -6.69
CA GLU A 56 -2.77 30.07 -5.40
C GLU A 56 -2.89 29.15 -4.18
N LEU A 57 -3.32 27.88 -4.36
CA LEU A 57 -3.51 26.88 -3.30
C LEU A 57 -4.26 27.42 -2.07
N LYS A 58 -5.34 28.15 -2.32
CA LYS A 58 -6.10 28.83 -1.27
C LYS A 58 -6.82 27.82 -0.35
N PRO A 59 -6.78 28.00 0.97
CA PRO A 59 -7.54 27.16 1.90
C PRO A 59 -9.05 27.20 1.64
N VAL A 60 -9.70 26.04 1.80
CA VAL A 60 -11.16 25.93 1.71
C VAL A 60 -11.79 26.57 2.96
N PRO A 61 -12.59 27.63 2.81
CA PRO A 61 -13.20 28.31 3.95
C PRO A 61 -14.27 27.44 4.60
N TYR A 62 -14.42 27.57 5.91
CA TYR A 62 -15.45 26.90 6.69
C TYR A 62 -16.01 27.83 7.76
N VAL A 63 -17.25 27.56 8.19
CA VAL A 63 -17.95 28.40 9.19
C VAL A 63 -17.89 27.76 10.57
N SER A 64 -18.38 26.53 10.71
CA SER A 64 -18.51 25.84 12.00
C SER A 64 -17.63 24.60 12.14
N GLN A 65 -17.47 23.82 11.06
CA GLN A 65 -16.70 22.58 11.07
C GLN A 65 -15.59 22.64 10.03
N LYS A 66 -14.38 22.23 10.41
CA LYS A 66 -13.25 22.12 9.47
C LYS A 66 -13.64 21.21 8.30
N PRO A 67 -13.22 21.53 7.05
CA PRO A 67 -13.62 20.78 5.87
C PRO A 67 -12.93 19.40 5.77
N ILE A 68 -11.89 19.18 6.58
CA ILE A 68 -11.18 17.92 6.73
C ILE A 68 -11.06 17.56 8.21
N SER A 69 -11.25 16.29 8.50
CA SER A 69 -10.89 15.65 9.77
C SER A 69 -9.83 14.61 9.48
N TYR A 70 -8.91 14.38 10.41
CA TYR A 70 -7.83 13.43 10.20
C TYR A 70 -7.37 12.80 11.52
N LYS A 71 -6.82 11.59 11.42
CA LYS A 71 -6.14 10.88 12.49
C LYS A 71 -4.76 10.46 12.00
N VAL A 72 -3.75 10.72 12.83
CA VAL A 72 -2.36 10.39 12.53
C VAL A 72 -2.02 9.07 13.21
N GLN A 73 -1.36 8.18 12.49
CA GLN A 73 -0.85 6.92 12.99
C GLN A 73 0.62 6.78 12.59
N GLN A 74 1.50 6.70 13.58
CA GLN A 74 2.90 6.34 13.36
C GLN A 74 2.97 4.88 12.91
N VAL A 75 3.66 4.60 11.81
CA VAL A 75 3.86 3.24 11.30
C VAL A 75 5.27 2.74 11.64
N SER A 76 6.27 3.60 11.43
CA SER A 76 7.68 3.35 11.76
C SER A 76 8.34 4.69 12.13
N ASN A 77 9.62 4.69 12.49
CA ASN A 77 10.35 5.93 12.80
C ASN A 77 10.38 6.93 11.63
N GLU A 78 10.19 6.46 10.40
CA GLU A 78 10.32 7.26 9.18
C GLU A 78 9.00 7.34 8.39
N ALA A 79 7.94 6.66 8.83
CA ALA A 79 6.67 6.58 8.11
C ALA A 79 5.46 6.90 8.99
N ILE A 80 4.57 7.74 8.44
CA ILE A 80 3.33 8.18 9.08
C ILE A 80 2.17 7.95 8.13
N ASN A 81 1.11 7.32 8.62
CA ASN A 81 -0.17 7.26 7.94
C ASN A 81 -1.11 8.32 8.49
N ILE A 82 -1.72 9.08 7.58
CA ILE A 82 -2.74 10.07 7.91
C ILE A 82 -4.07 9.57 7.34
N GLU A 83 -4.92 9.07 8.23
CA GLU A 83 -6.29 8.71 7.90
C GLU A 83 -7.12 10.00 7.81
N CYS A 84 -7.42 10.42 6.60
CA CYS A 84 -8.16 11.63 6.27
C CYS A 84 -9.63 11.31 6.01
N LYS A 85 -10.50 12.25 6.36
CA LYS A 85 -11.94 12.22 6.06
C LYS A 85 -12.42 13.62 5.72
N LEU A 86 -12.93 13.78 4.50
CA LEU A 86 -13.52 15.04 4.05
C LEU A 86 -14.92 15.19 4.63
N ASN A 87 -15.17 16.32 5.28
CA ASN A 87 -16.46 16.65 5.86
C ASN A 87 -17.45 17.15 4.79
N VAL A 88 -18.68 17.49 5.20
CA VAL A 88 -19.73 17.87 4.27
C VAL A 88 -19.33 19.13 3.50
N LEU A 89 -18.88 18.94 2.26
CA LEU A 89 -18.65 20.04 1.34
C LEU A 89 -19.98 20.47 0.71
N SER A 90 -20.28 21.77 0.80
CA SER A 90 -21.48 22.38 0.19
C SER A 90 -21.60 22.16 -1.32
N SER A 91 -22.78 22.37 -1.90
CA SER A 91 -23.01 22.26 -3.35
C SER A 91 -22.07 23.14 -4.20
N LYS A 92 -21.54 24.23 -3.64
CA LYS A 92 -20.54 25.10 -4.30
C LYS A 92 -19.21 24.38 -4.59
N HIS A 93 -18.99 23.22 -3.99
CA HIS A 93 -17.74 22.44 -4.05
C HIS A 93 -17.84 21.18 -4.92
N GLU A 94 -19.00 20.87 -5.50
CA GLU A 94 -19.21 19.59 -6.21
C GLU A 94 -18.34 19.41 -7.46
N ASP A 95 -18.04 20.49 -8.18
CA ASP A 95 -17.25 20.44 -9.42
C ASP A 95 -15.81 20.97 -9.23
N MET A 96 -15.37 21.16 -7.99
CA MET A 96 -14.03 21.66 -7.69
C MET A 96 -13.06 20.52 -7.37
N LEU A 97 -11.79 20.75 -7.67
CA LEU A 97 -10.69 19.88 -7.28
C LEU A 97 -10.01 20.45 -6.03
N PHE A 98 -9.54 19.55 -5.18
CA PHE A 98 -8.94 19.87 -3.90
C PHE A 98 -7.56 19.24 -3.78
N LYS A 99 -6.74 19.80 -2.90
CA LYS A 99 -5.49 19.18 -2.45
C LYS A 99 -5.43 19.26 -0.94
N ILE A 100 -4.72 18.32 -0.33
CA ILE A 100 -4.47 18.32 1.11
C ILE A 100 -3.01 18.70 1.30
N ARG A 101 -2.78 19.74 2.08
CA ARG A 101 -1.46 20.10 2.57
C ARG A 101 -1.28 19.48 3.95
N ALA A 102 -0.30 18.60 4.08
CA ALA A 102 0.14 18.03 5.34
C ALA A 102 1.46 18.70 5.76
N ASN A 103 1.44 19.42 6.87
CA ASN A 103 2.65 19.97 7.49
C ASN A 103 3.06 19.06 8.63
N VAL A 104 4.31 18.61 8.61
CA VAL A 104 4.91 17.73 9.61
C VAL A 104 5.86 18.54 10.48
N TYR A 105 5.64 18.50 11.79
CA TYR A 105 6.42 19.19 12.81
C TYR A 105 7.12 18.19 13.70
N ASN A 106 8.41 18.37 13.92
CA ASN A 106 9.16 17.61 14.92
C ASN A 106 9.62 18.59 16.00
N ASN A 107 9.19 18.38 17.24
CA ASN A 107 9.50 19.25 18.38
C ASN A 107 9.20 20.75 18.09
N GLY A 108 8.09 21.04 17.41
CA GLY A 108 7.66 22.40 17.07
C GLY A 108 8.33 23.02 15.84
N VAL A 109 9.28 22.33 15.19
CA VAL A 109 9.94 22.79 13.96
C VAL A 109 9.33 22.09 12.74
N VAL A 110 9.02 22.85 11.69
CA VAL A 110 8.53 22.28 10.42
C VAL A 110 9.64 21.46 9.76
N VAL A 111 9.44 20.15 9.65
CA VAL A 111 10.37 19.21 9.01
C VAL A 111 10.05 19.04 7.53
N GLY A 112 8.77 19.12 7.17
CA GLY A 112 8.35 18.99 5.79
C GLY A 112 6.91 19.45 5.57
N GLU A 113 6.68 19.91 4.35
CA GLU A 113 5.35 20.16 3.79
C GLU A 113 5.15 19.18 2.64
N VAL A 114 4.01 18.50 2.65
CA VAL A 114 3.61 17.56 1.60
C VAL A 114 2.24 17.97 1.06
N ILE A 115 2.13 18.03 -0.27
CA ILE A 115 0.88 18.33 -0.96
C ILE A 115 0.37 17.07 -1.66
N SER A 116 -0.89 16.73 -1.43
CA SER A 116 -1.54 15.58 -2.06
C SER A 116 -1.72 15.75 -3.57
N TYR A 117 -1.96 14.63 -4.24
CA TYR A 117 -2.47 14.67 -5.61
C TYR A 117 -3.87 15.31 -5.65
N PRO A 118 -4.31 15.84 -6.81
CA PRO A 118 -5.65 16.40 -6.96
C PRO A 118 -6.75 15.42 -6.54
N ILE A 119 -7.70 15.91 -5.75
CA ILE A 119 -8.81 15.13 -5.18
C ILE A 119 -10.13 15.65 -5.73
N ARG A 120 -10.98 14.74 -6.19
CA ARG A 120 -12.39 15.01 -6.45
C ARG A 120 -13.24 14.36 -5.38
N CYS A 121 -14.15 15.13 -4.79
CA CYS A 121 -14.95 14.68 -3.66
C CYS A 121 -16.39 14.37 -4.09
N THR A 122 -16.84 13.12 -3.95
CA THR A 122 -18.19 12.69 -4.36
C THR A 122 -19.03 12.26 -3.16
N SER A 123 -20.36 12.42 -3.24
CA SER A 123 -21.26 12.01 -2.14
C SER A 123 -21.52 10.50 -2.12
N LYS A 124 -21.36 9.82 -3.26
CA LYS A 124 -21.54 8.37 -3.44
C LYS A 124 -20.57 7.85 -4.50
N ILE A 125 -20.33 6.55 -4.50
CA ILE A 125 -19.62 5.86 -5.58
C ILE A 125 -20.61 5.73 -6.75
N ASP A 126 -20.53 6.63 -7.72
CA ASP A 126 -21.34 6.53 -8.93
C ASP A 126 -20.81 5.36 -9.79
N GLY A 127 -21.32 4.14 -9.54
CA GLY A 127 -20.99 2.95 -10.34
C GLY A 127 -21.49 2.99 -11.80
N THR A 128 -22.04 4.12 -12.24
CA THR A 128 -22.61 4.30 -13.57
C THR A 128 -22.40 5.74 -14.05
N LYS A 129 -21.21 6.05 -14.61
CA LYS A 129 -21.12 7.08 -15.66
C LYS A 129 -19.81 7.00 -16.42
N LYS A 130 -19.97 6.78 -17.73
CA LYS A 130 -18.99 7.09 -18.77
C LYS A 130 -18.41 8.49 -18.49
N SER A 131 -17.08 8.58 -18.57
CA SER A 131 -16.27 9.80 -18.52
C SER A 131 -17.07 11.03 -18.96
N ARG A 132 -17.48 11.85 -17.98
CA ARG A 132 -17.98 13.20 -18.29
C ARG A 132 -16.73 14.03 -18.57
N GLN A 133 -16.35 14.10 -19.83
CA GLN A 133 -15.49 15.17 -20.31
C GLN A 133 -16.19 16.49 -19.93
N ILE A 134 -15.59 17.23 -19.00
CA ILE A 134 -16.00 18.59 -18.69
C ILE A 134 -15.63 19.41 -19.93
N ILE A 135 -16.59 19.60 -20.83
CA ILE A 135 -16.47 20.48 -21.99
C ILE A 135 -16.43 21.90 -21.44
N ASN A 136 -15.29 22.57 -21.63
CA ASN A 136 -15.17 24.02 -21.47
C ASN A 136 -16.27 24.71 -22.28
N LYS A 137 -17.19 25.39 -21.60
CA LYS A 137 -18.20 26.24 -22.24
C LYS A 137 -17.50 27.42 -22.93
N SER A 138 -17.36 27.32 -24.25
CA SER A 138 -17.26 28.46 -25.14
C SER A 138 -18.65 28.74 -25.72
N LEU A 139 -19.14 29.96 -25.50
CA LEU A 139 -20.35 30.51 -26.08
C LEU A 139 -20.33 30.43 -27.61
N VAL A 140 -21.36 29.83 -28.24
CA VAL A 140 -22.00 30.34 -29.47
C VAL A 140 -23.46 29.85 -29.48
N HIS A 141 -24.38 30.81 -29.46
CA HIS A 141 -25.78 30.62 -29.86
C HIS A 141 -25.84 30.29 -31.35
N GLN A 142 -26.52 29.21 -31.75
CA GLN A 142 -27.43 29.26 -32.91
C GLN A 142 -28.36 28.05 -32.91
N GLN A 143 -29.65 28.38 -32.98
CA GLN A 143 -30.77 27.50 -33.30
C GLN A 143 -30.51 26.80 -34.66
N ILE A 144 -30.99 25.57 -34.83
CA ILE A 144 -31.69 25.10 -36.04
C ILE A 144 -32.50 23.84 -35.68
N GLU A 145 -33.62 23.74 -36.38
CA GLU A 145 -34.84 22.99 -36.16
C GLU A 145 -34.75 21.47 -36.32
N ALA A 146 -35.81 20.83 -35.82
CA ALA A 146 -36.10 19.41 -35.93
C ALA A 146 -36.30 18.94 -37.38
N THR A 147 -35.73 17.78 -37.73
CA THR A 147 -36.29 16.87 -38.74
C THR A 147 -36.08 15.40 -38.33
N LYS A 148 -37.12 14.59 -38.58
CA LYS A 148 -37.32 13.18 -38.19
C LYS A 148 -36.54 12.19 -39.08
N PRO A 149 -36.45 10.89 -38.69
CA PRO A 149 -35.36 9.98 -39.02
C PRO A 149 -35.58 9.10 -40.26
N LYS A 150 -34.50 8.56 -40.85
CA LYS A 150 -34.55 7.42 -41.78
C LYS A 150 -33.49 6.35 -41.47
N LYS A 151 -34.04 5.15 -41.17
CA LYS A 151 -33.54 3.78 -41.22
C LYS A 151 -32.11 3.53 -41.73
N ASN A 152 -31.30 2.94 -40.85
CA ASN A 152 -30.50 1.73 -41.11
C ASN A 152 -30.10 1.14 -39.75
N ASP A 153 -31.01 0.37 -39.15
CA ASP A 153 -30.77 -0.33 -37.89
C ASP A 153 -29.88 -1.56 -38.14
N LEU A 154 -28.56 -1.37 -38.06
CA LEU A 154 -27.70 -2.44 -37.56
C LEU A 154 -28.08 -2.67 -36.08
N PRO A 155 -28.25 -3.93 -35.63
CA PRO A 155 -28.68 -4.19 -34.26
C PRO A 155 -27.63 -3.63 -33.31
N ILE A 156 -27.99 -2.56 -32.60
CA ILE A 156 -27.20 -1.97 -31.53
C ILE A 156 -26.95 -3.09 -30.53
N PRO A 157 -25.69 -3.55 -30.30
CA PRO A 157 -25.45 -4.65 -29.39
C PRO A 157 -25.93 -4.21 -28.01
N ASN A 158 -26.82 -5.00 -27.43
CA ASN A 158 -27.42 -4.72 -26.14
C ASN A 158 -26.32 -4.44 -25.09
N SER A 159 -26.63 -3.67 -24.05
CA SER A 159 -25.66 -3.27 -23.02
C SER A 159 -24.98 -4.47 -22.34
N ALA A 160 -25.64 -5.64 -22.31
CA ALA A 160 -25.07 -6.87 -21.78
C ALA A 160 -24.01 -7.49 -22.72
N THR A 161 -24.21 -7.44 -24.04
CA THR A 161 -23.25 -7.90 -25.06
C THR A 161 -22.02 -7.00 -25.07
N GLN A 162 -22.20 -5.67 -24.99
CA GLN A 162 -21.07 -4.74 -24.88
C GLN A 162 -20.26 -4.97 -23.60
N ARG A 163 -20.94 -5.25 -22.48
CA ARG A 163 -20.29 -5.60 -21.20
C ARG A 163 -19.48 -6.88 -21.30
N LYS A 164 -20.05 -7.94 -21.90
CA LYS A 164 -19.35 -9.21 -22.12
C LYS A 164 -18.13 -9.07 -23.02
N VAL A 165 -18.23 -8.27 -24.09
CA VAL A 165 -17.08 -8.01 -24.98
C VAL A 165 -15.98 -7.24 -24.26
N PHE A 166 -16.33 -6.26 -23.43
CA PHE A 166 -15.35 -5.52 -22.62
C PHE A 166 -14.69 -6.40 -21.56
N GLU A 167 -15.47 -7.25 -20.89
CA GLU A 167 -14.98 -8.22 -19.92
C GLU A 167 -14.03 -9.24 -20.56
N LEU A 168 -14.37 -9.75 -21.74
CA LEU A 168 -13.49 -10.65 -22.50
C LEU A 168 -12.18 -9.95 -22.92
N ALA A 169 -12.25 -8.69 -23.33
CA ALA A 169 -11.07 -7.90 -23.69
C ALA A 169 -10.17 -7.64 -22.46
N LEU A 170 -10.77 -7.38 -21.29
CA LEU A 170 -10.04 -7.20 -20.04
C LEU A 170 -9.35 -8.50 -19.61
N LEU A 171 -10.08 -9.62 -19.66
CA LEU A 171 -9.53 -10.94 -19.34
C LEU A 171 -8.38 -11.30 -20.28
N SER A 172 -8.55 -11.10 -21.59
CA SER A 172 -7.49 -11.31 -22.57
C SER A 172 -6.25 -10.44 -22.29
N SER A 173 -6.45 -9.16 -21.97
CA SER A 173 -5.35 -8.27 -21.58
C SER A 173 -4.64 -8.76 -20.32
N ASN A 174 -5.38 -9.20 -19.32
CA ASN A 174 -4.81 -9.74 -18.09
C ASN A 174 -4.05 -11.04 -18.35
N THR A 175 -4.55 -11.91 -19.23
CA THR A 175 -3.82 -13.13 -19.66
C THR A 175 -2.48 -12.78 -20.31
N ILE A 176 -2.45 -11.80 -21.22
CA ILE A 176 -1.20 -11.36 -21.87
C ILE A 176 -0.22 -10.77 -20.84
N LEU A 177 -0.71 -10.00 -19.87
CA LEU A 177 0.13 -9.44 -18.81
C LEU A 177 0.71 -10.53 -17.91
N LEU A 178 -0.09 -11.52 -17.52
CA LEU A 178 0.35 -12.68 -16.75
C LEU A 178 1.38 -13.51 -17.53
N GLU A 179 1.20 -13.67 -18.84
CA GLU A 179 2.17 -14.35 -19.71
C GLU A 179 3.47 -13.56 -19.86
N ARG A 180 3.40 -12.23 -19.93
CA ARG A 180 4.61 -11.39 -19.91
C ARG A 180 5.34 -11.46 -18.58
N LEU A 181 4.62 -11.38 -17.46
CA LEU A 181 5.20 -11.54 -16.13
C LEU A 181 5.88 -12.90 -15.98
N SER A 182 5.19 -13.99 -16.34
CA SER A 182 5.78 -15.32 -16.29
C SER A 182 6.99 -15.47 -17.21
N SER A 183 6.99 -14.82 -18.38
CA SER A 183 8.16 -14.80 -19.27
C SER A 183 9.35 -14.03 -18.69
N LEU A 184 9.10 -12.95 -17.94
CA LEU A 184 10.15 -12.18 -17.25
C LEU A 184 10.72 -12.97 -16.07
N THR A 185 9.85 -13.61 -15.27
CA THR A 185 10.27 -14.52 -14.19
C THR A 185 11.10 -15.68 -14.73
N ARG A 186 10.68 -16.33 -15.82
CA ARG A 186 11.47 -17.39 -16.47
C ARG A 186 12.82 -16.91 -17.00
N ARG A 187 12.90 -15.69 -17.52
CA ARG A 187 14.18 -15.09 -17.96
C ARG A 187 15.14 -14.85 -16.79
N GLU A 188 14.62 -14.51 -15.61
CA GLU A 188 15.44 -14.43 -14.39
C GLU A 188 15.87 -15.81 -13.89
N GLU A 189 14.98 -16.81 -13.93
CA GLU A 189 15.30 -18.21 -13.59
C GLU A 189 16.39 -18.80 -14.50
N THR A 190 16.38 -18.48 -15.80
CA THR A 190 17.38 -18.99 -16.77
C THR A 190 18.82 -18.49 -16.54
N LYS A 191 19.07 -17.56 -15.61
CA LYS A 191 20.44 -17.13 -15.26
C LYS A 191 21.09 -18.00 -14.17
N ILE A 192 20.31 -18.80 -13.44
CA ILE A 192 20.83 -19.64 -12.37
C ILE A 192 21.14 -21.02 -12.95
N THR A 193 22.39 -21.24 -13.34
CA THR A 193 22.82 -22.49 -13.98
C THR A 193 23.25 -23.57 -13.00
N THR A 194 23.54 -23.21 -11.74
CA THR A 194 23.95 -24.14 -10.68
C THR A 194 23.31 -23.77 -9.34
N ILE A 195 23.19 -24.76 -8.43
CA ILE A 195 22.69 -24.55 -7.06
C ILE A 195 23.55 -23.53 -6.32
N GLU A 196 24.87 -23.63 -6.46
CA GLU A 196 25.84 -22.70 -5.84
C GLU A 196 25.66 -21.26 -6.33
N ALA A 197 25.46 -21.07 -7.65
CA ALA A 197 25.19 -19.74 -8.21
C ALA A 197 23.85 -19.18 -7.72
N GLY A 198 22.86 -20.05 -7.51
CA GLY A 198 21.57 -19.67 -6.93
C GLY A 198 21.70 -19.22 -5.49
N ILE A 199 22.41 -19.99 -4.66
CA ILE A 199 22.68 -19.65 -3.25
C ILE A 199 23.44 -18.32 -3.17
N GLN A 200 24.50 -18.14 -3.96
CA GLN A 200 25.29 -16.91 -4.00
C GLN A 200 24.42 -15.70 -4.37
N ALA A 201 23.58 -15.81 -5.41
CA ALA A 201 22.68 -14.74 -5.82
C ALA A 201 21.65 -14.38 -4.73
N ILE A 202 21.19 -15.37 -3.96
CA ILE A 202 20.29 -15.13 -2.81
C ILE A 202 21.05 -14.42 -1.69
N CYS A 203 22.26 -14.85 -1.35
CA CYS A 203 23.11 -14.19 -0.36
C CYS A 203 23.39 -12.72 -0.72
N GLU A 204 23.74 -12.44 -1.98
CA GLU A 204 23.96 -11.07 -2.48
C GLU A 204 22.70 -10.21 -2.40
N LYS A 205 21.54 -10.78 -2.76
CA LYS A 205 20.25 -10.09 -2.62
C LYS A 205 19.92 -9.82 -1.15
N MET A 206 20.11 -10.79 -0.25
CA MET A 206 19.85 -10.61 1.17
C MET A 206 20.78 -9.59 1.82
N ALA A 207 22.04 -9.51 1.39
CA ALA A 207 23.01 -8.54 1.89
C ALA A 207 22.67 -7.09 1.50
N GLY A 208 21.94 -6.88 0.39
CA GLY A 208 21.52 -5.57 -0.08
C GLY A 208 20.17 -5.08 0.48
N ILE A 209 19.48 -5.88 1.29
CA ILE A 209 18.16 -5.56 1.84
C ILE A 209 18.32 -5.08 3.29
N GLU A 210 17.59 -4.02 3.66
CA GLU A 210 17.52 -3.57 5.05
C GLU A 210 16.97 -4.65 5.97
N TYR A 211 17.55 -4.78 7.17
CA TYR A 211 17.24 -5.86 8.10
C TYR A 211 15.75 -6.01 8.41
N SER A 212 15.02 -4.90 8.55
CA SER A 212 13.57 -4.88 8.81
C SER A 212 12.76 -5.48 7.66
N THR A 213 13.13 -5.14 6.42
CA THR A 213 12.48 -5.63 5.20
C THR A 213 12.84 -7.11 4.95
N LEU A 214 14.10 -7.47 5.21
CA LEU A 214 14.55 -8.85 5.17
C LEU A 214 13.77 -9.73 6.17
N GLN A 215 13.58 -9.25 7.40
CA GLN A 215 12.81 -9.96 8.41
C GLN A 215 11.36 -10.21 7.99
N VAL A 216 10.70 -9.20 7.40
CA VAL A 216 9.33 -9.35 6.89
C VAL A 216 9.28 -10.37 5.74
N HIS A 217 10.24 -10.32 4.80
CA HIS A 217 10.30 -11.29 3.72
C HIS A 217 10.52 -12.71 4.22
N LEU A 218 11.43 -12.91 5.19
CA LEU A 218 11.66 -14.22 5.80
C LEU A 218 10.41 -14.74 6.50
N MET A 219 9.71 -13.90 7.28
CA MET A 219 8.47 -14.29 7.95
C MET A 219 7.37 -14.67 6.97
N ASN A 220 7.24 -13.98 5.85
CA ASN A 220 6.27 -14.31 4.81
C ASN A 220 6.59 -15.64 4.11
N VAL A 221 7.88 -15.94 3.88
CA VAL A 221 8.30 -17.22 3.31
C VAL A 221 8.06 -18.35 4.31
N LEU A 222 8.44 -18.17 5.58
CA LEU A 222 8.23 -19.16 6.64
C LEU A 222 6.74 -19.45 6.87
N GLY A 223 5.88 -18.42 6.80
CA GLY A 223 4.44 -18.58 6.95
C GLY A 223 3.75 -19.29 5.77
N GLY A 224 4.44 -19.47 4.64
CA GLY A 224 3.95 -20.19 3.47
C GLY A 224 4.41 -21.64 3.38
N LEU A 225 5.28 -22.11 4.29
CA LEU A 225 5.76 -23.48 4.31
C LEU A 225 4.70 -24.42 4.89
N ASP A 226 4.61 -25.62 4.32
CA ASP A 226 3.86 -26.70 4.96
C ASP A 226 4.64 -27.30 6.15
N ILE A 227 3.97 -28.17 6.91
CA ILE A 227 4.54 -28.77 8.14
C ILE A 227 5.80 -29.59 7.83
N GLU A 228 5.82 -30.31 6.71
CA GLU A 228 6.95 -31.18 6.34
C GLU A 228 8.17 -30.33 5.96
N GLN A 229 7.96 -29.30 5.13
CA GLN A 229 8.98 -28.32 4.75
C GLN A 229 9.52 -27.54 5.95
N SER A 230 8.65 -27.16 6.89
CA SER A 230 9.06 -26.48 8.11
C SER A 230 9.97 -27.37 8.98
N ASN A 231 9.66 -28.66 9.09
CA ASN A 231 10.48 -29.61 9.84
C ASN A 231 11.84 -29.83 9.17
N THR A 232 11.88 -29.99 7.85
CA THR A 232 13.15 -30.11 7.11
C THR A 232 14.01 -28.86 7.27
N LEU A 233 13.41 -27.67 7.20
CA LEU A 233 14.14 -26.42 7.43
C LEU A 233 14.72 -26.35 8.84
N PHE A 234 13.97 -26.79 9.85
CA PHE A 234 14.43 -26.85 11.23
C PHE A 234 15.63 -27.80 11.40
N GLU A 235 15.59 -28.98 10.78
CA GLU A 235 16.72 -29.92 10.79
C GLU A 235 17.98 -29.29 10.18
N ILE A 236 17.84 -28.60 9.04
CA ILE A 236 18.95 -27.88 8.40
C ILE A 236 19.52 -26.80 9.33
N CYS A 237 18.67 -25.99 9.97
CA CYS A 237 19.11 -24.97 10.92
C CYS A 237 19.85 -25.57 12.12
N SER A 238 19.37 -26.70 12.65
CA SER A 238 19.99 -27.42 13.76
C SER A 238 21.41 -27.91 13.40
N VAL A 239 21.57 -28.48 12.20
CA VAL A 239 22.89 -28.90 11.69
C VAL A 239 23.83 -27.70 11.58
N ILE A 240 23.39 -26.58 11.01
CA ILE A 240 24.22 -25.38 10.88
C ILE A 240 24.62 -24.84 12.26
N GLN A 241 23.70 -24.80 13.22
CA GLN A 241 23.98 -24.35 14.58
C GLN A 241 25.01 -25.24 15.28
N SER A 242 24.95 -26.55 15.04
CA SER A 242 25.93 -27.50 15.57
C SER A 242 27.33 -27.34 14.97
N MET A 243 27.42 -26.89 13.71
CA MET A 243 28.70 -26.62 13.04
C MET A 243 29.33 -25.28 13.44
N PHE A 244 28.52 -24.30 13.88
CA PHE A 244 28.97 -22.98 14.30
C PHE A 244 28.41 -22.59 15.69
N PRO A 245 28.76 -23.33 16.76
CA PRO A 245 28.15 -23.17 18.09
C PRO A 245 28.44 -21.83 18.77
N GLN A 246 29.48 -21.11 18.32
CA GLN A 246 29.90 -19.82 18.91
C GLN A 246 29.29 -18.59 18.23
N GLN A 247 28.53 -18.75 17.14
CA GLN A 247 27.99 -17.62 16.36
C GLN A 247 26.46 -17.45 16.44
N TYR A 248 25.73 -18.48 16.85
CA TYR A 248 24.25 -18.47 16.87
C TYR A 248 23.70 -19.11 18.15
N THR A 249 23.68 -18.36 19.25
CA THR A 249 22.87 -18.69 20.43
C THR A 249 21.50 -18.03 20.30
N PHE A 250 20.51 -18.78 19.82
CA PHE A 250 19.10 -18.39 19.95
C PHE A 250 18.72 -18.45 21.43
N GLN A 251 18.69 -17.29 22.11
CA GLN A 251 18.10 -17.16 23.44
C GLN A 251 16.59 -17.00 23.27
N PRO A 252 15.74 -17.90 23.81
CA PRO A 252 14.30 -17.67 23.83
C PRO A 252 14.02 -16.42 24.67
N ILE A 253 13.18 -15.52 24.17
CA ILE A 253 12.75 -14.32 24.91
C ILE A 253 11.83 -14.77 26.06
N ILE A 254 12.40 -14.98 27.24
CA ILE A 254 11.64 -15.15 28.48
C ILE A 254 11.37 -13.76 29.03
N THR A 255 10.18 -13.22 28.78
CA THR A 255 9.67 -12.03 29.48
C THR A 255 9.47 -12.37 30.96
N GLN A 256 10.48 -12.11 31.77
CA GLN A 256 10.35 -12.02 33.22
C GLN A 256 9.63 -10.72 33.57
N ASN A 257 8.29 -10.76 33.56
CA ASN A 257 7.43 -9.92 34.39
C ASN A 257 6.03 -10.51 34.37
N SER A 258 5.88 -11.59 35.13
CA SER A 258 4.60 -12.17 35.49
C SER A 258 3.89 -11.25 36.48
N GLN A 259 2.77 -10.65 36.05
CA GLN A 259 1.56 -10.59 36.87
C GLN A 259 0.32 -10.42 35.98
N GLN A 260 -0.46 -11.51 35.93
CA GLN A 260 -1.82 -11.69 35.40
C GLN A 260 -1.99 -11.95 33.88
N LEU A 261 -1.90 -13.23 33.51
CA LEU A 261 -2.50 -13.83 32.30
C LEU A 261 -3.98 -14.15 32.53
N PRO A 262 -4.78 -14.25 31.46
CA PRO A 262 -5.16 -15.61 31.04
C PRO A 262 -4.89 -15.88 29.56
N GLN A 263 -4.49 -17.14 29.31
CA GLN A 263 -4.43 -17.89 28.05
C GLN A 263 -3.19 -17.66 27.17
N GLN A 264 -2.26 -18.60 27.30
CA GLN A 264 -1.10 -18.83 26.44
C GLN A 264 -1.53 -19.01 24.97
N TYR A 265 -0.98 -18.18 24.09
CA TYR A 265 -0.71 -18.58 22.71
C TYR A 265 0.80 -18.57 22.53
N THR A 266 1.42 -19.73 22.70
CA THR A 266 2.70 -20.02 22.06
C THR A 266 2.39 -20.58 20.66
N PRO A 267 3.07 -20.15 19.59
CA PRO A 267 2.86 -20.73 18.25
C PRO A 267 3.32 -22.20 18.16
N PHE A 268 3.98 -22.69 19.21
CA PHE A 268 4.41 -24.07 19.36
C PHE A 268 3.79 -24.60 20.65
N GLY A 269 3.01 -25.67 20.53
CA GLY A 269 2.42 -26.36 21.68
C GLY A 269 3.50 -26.84 22.66
N GLU A 270 3.16 -26.90 23.94
CA GLU A 270 4.05 -27.30 25.01
C GLU A 270 4.69 -28.67 24.71
N PHE A 271 6.02 -28.68 24.49
CA PHE A 271 6.80 -29.90 24.40
C PHE A 271 7.20 -30.35 25.81
N ASN A 272 6.45 -31.30 26.37
CA ASN A 272 6.83 -32.03 27.58
C ASN A 272 7.89 -33.08 27.22
N GLY A 273 9.15 -32.67 27.15
CA GLY A 273 10.30 -33.55 26.97
C GLY A 273 11.25 -33.47 28.15
N ASN A 274 11.10 -34.38 29.13
CA ASN A 274 12.14 -34.64 30.11
C ASN A 274 13.37 -35.19 29.38
N TYR A 275 14.38 -34.37 29.13
CA TYR A 275 15.73 -34.85 28.80
C TYR A 275 16.64 -34.69 30.01
N SER A 276 16.68 -35.73 30.84
CA SER A 276 17.78 -35.98 31.76
C SER A 276 18.98 -36.48 30.95
N GLY A 277 19.93 -35.59 30.66
CA GLY A 277 21.20 -35.95 30.02
C GLY A 277 22.34 -35.18 30.66
N GLN A 278 23.06 -35.81 31.58
CA GLN A 278 24.28 -35.28 32.19
C GLN A 278 25.35 -34.95 31.13
N PRO A 279 26.25 -33.97 31.38
CA PRO A 279 27.38 -33.70 30.50
C PRO A 279 28.45 -34.78 30.67
N ASN A 280 28.69 -35.59 29.63
CA ASN A 280 29.84 -36.47 29.60
C ASN A 280 31.10 -35.67 29.24
N VAL A 281 31.95 -35.55 30.26
CA VAL A 281 33.35 -35.14 30.20
C VAL A 281 34.09 -36.12 29.27
N PHE A 282 34.67 -35.63 28.17
CA PHE A 282 35.76 -36.34 27.50
C PHE A 282 37.08 -35.72 27.90
N GLY A 283 37.85 -36.55 28.61
CA GLY A 283 39.17 -36.24 29.12
C GLY A 283 40.25 -36.23 28.04
N THR A 284 41.31 -35.56 28.42
CA THR A 284 42.68 -35.61 27.89
C THR A 284 43.20 -37.02 27.68
N LEU A 285 43.78 -37.26 26.49
CA LEU A 285 45.08 -37.90 26.31
C LEU A 285 45.87 -37.12 25.26
#